data_AF-A0A174QR24-F1
#
_entry.id   AF-A0A174QR24-F1
#
_cell.length_a   1.000
_cell.length_b   1.000
_cell.length_c   1.000
_cell.angle_alpha   90.00
_cell.angle_beta   90.00
_cell.angle_gamma   90.00
#
_symmetry.space_group_name_H-M   'P 1'
#
loop_
_entity.id
_entity.type
_entity.pdbx_description
1 polymer ?
#
loop_
_entity_poly.entity_id
_entity_poly.type
_entity_poly.pdbx_seq_one_letter_code
_entity_poly.pdbx_strand_id
1 'polypeptide(L)'
;MIIKHIYHNILRWYRKARIKNKEITIISNNCWGGFMYQSCGLQYNTPLIGLYFYAPEYIKLLKDLKNNIEKPIIFIPKEKSKYAHLISKDYIIGVLGDTGIEIVFMHYQTEQEVLIKWERRKKRIHWDNMLVKFSDSDSARNEEYIHEFDKMPFANKVCFTGKAYPTCKSVIYMKEFKSQGYAYYEWAYSYKYYNFVKQVNKIPKR
;
A
#
# COMPACT_ATOMS: atom_id res chain seq x y z
N MET A 1 -4.21 28.34 4.30
CA MET A 1 -4.73 27.07 4.88
C MET A 1 -6.14 26.73 4.36
N ILE A 2 -7.07 27.69 4.33
CA ILE A 2 -8.47 27.53 3.87
C ILE A 2 -8.59 27.10 2.40
N ILE A 3 -7.84 27.73 1.49
CA ILE A 3 -7.89 27.44 0.04
C ILE A 3 -7.49 25.98 -0.26
N LYS A 4 -6.44 25.46 0.38
CA LYS A 4 -6.02 24.05 0.23
C LYS A 4 -7.11 23.09 0.74
N HIS A 5 -7.76 23.41 1.86
CA HIS A 5 -8.84 22.60 2.41
C HIS A 5 -10.04 22.53 1.46
N ILE A 6 -10.48 23.68 0.93
CA ILE A 6 -11.57 23.76 -0.06
C ILE A 6 -11.22 22.97 -1.33
N TYR A 7 -10.00 23.15 -1.85
CA TYR A 7 -9.52 22.42 -3.02
C TYR A 7 -9.56 20.90 -2.82
N HIS A 8 -9.04 20.40 -1.69
CA HIS A 8 -9.07 18.97 -1.39
C HIS A 8 -10.49 18.43 -1.24
N ASN A 9 -11.41 19.20 -0.67
CA ASN A 9 -12.82 18.81 -0.55
C ASN A 9 -13.52 18.74 -1.92
N ILE A 10 -13.31 19.73 -2.79
CA ILE A 10 -13.85 19.73 -4.16
C ILE A 10 -13.30 18.53 -4.94
N LEU A 11 -11.99 18.30 -4.88
CA LEU A 11 -11.35 17.20 -5.56
C LEU A 11 -11.85 15.84 -5.06
N ARG A 12 -12.05 15.71 -3.74
CA ARG A 12 -12.64 14.51 -3.14
C ARG A 12 -14.07 14.30 -3.61
N TRP A 13 -14.90 15.33 -3.64
CA TRP A 13 -16.28 15.24 -4.12
C TRP A 13 -16.32 14.81 -5.60
N TYR A 14 -15.50 15.44 -6.44
CA TYR A 14 -15.36 15.08 -7.85
C TYR A 14 -14.93 13.61 -8.04
N ARG A 15 -13.89 13.17 -7.33
CA ARG A 15 -13.41 11.78 -7.41
C ARG A 15 -14.44 10.79 -6.90
N LYS A 16 -15.12 11.11 -5.78
CA LYS A 16 -16.22 10.32 -5.22
C LYS A 16 -17.36 10.17 -6.22
N ALA A 17 -17.71 11.20 -6.98
CA ALA A 17 -18.74 11.13 -8.02
C ALA A 17 -18.30 10.26 -9.21
N ARG A 18 -17.02 10.31 -9.60
CA ARG A 18 -16.51 9.63 -10.81
C ARG A 18 -16.08 8.17 -10.61
N ILE A 19 -15.73 7.77 -9.41
CA ILE A 19 -15.30 6.39 -9.15
C ILE A 19 -16.52 5.45 -9.11
N LYS A 20 -16.61 4.54 -10.08
CA LYS A 20 -17.69 3.56 -10.26
C LYS A 20 -17.43 2.28 -9.48
N ASN A 21 -16.16 1.87 -9.38
CA ASN A 21 -15.76 0.70 -8.61
C ASN A 21 -15.53 1.09 -7.14
N LYS A 22 -16.61 1.00 -6.35
CA LYS A 22 -16.63 1.35 -4.91
C LYS A 22 -16.05 0.26 -4.01
N GLU A 23 -15.95 -0.96 -4.53
CA GLU A 23 -15.59 -2.16 -3.77
C GLU A 23 -14.13 -2.56 -3.94
N ILE A 24 -13.35 -1.77 -4.69
CA ILE A 24 -11.93 -2.04 -4.96
C ILE A 24 -11.15 -2.36 -3.67
N THR A 25 -10.43 -3.47 -3.70
CA THR A 25 -9.41 -3.82 -2.70
C THR A 25 -8.07 -3.26 -3.16
N ILE A 26 -7.43 -2.43 -2.33
CA ILE A 26 -6.06 -1.98 -2.59
C ILE A 26 -5.11 -2.76 -1.68
N ILE A 27 -4.16 -3.48 -2.28
CA ILE A 27 -3.09 -4.17 -1.56
C ILE A 27 -1.84 -3.31 -1.76
N SER A 28 -1.44 -2.55 -0.75
CA SER A 28 -0.38 -1.55 -0.86
C SER A 28 0.69 -1.79 0.20
N ASN A 29 1.96 -1.70 -0.17
CA ASN A 29 3.07 -1.84 0.77
C ASN A 29 3.16 -0.72 1.81
N ASN A 30 2.43 0.38 1.63
CA ASN A 30 2.42 1.53 2.52
C ASN A 30 1.09 2.31 2.47
N CYS A 31 1.08 3.51 3.04
CA CYS A 31 -0.10 4.37 3.19
C CYS A 31 -0.75 4.86 1.88
N TRP A 32 -0.15 4.64 0.69
CA TRP A 32 -0.72 5.06 -0.59
C TRP A 32 -2.18 4.60 -0.78
N GLY A 33 -2.48 3.33 -0.47
CA GLY A 33 -3.84 2.79 -0.58
C GLY A 33 -4.86 3.53 0.31
N GLY A 34 -4.47 3.82 1.56
CA GLY A 34 -5.28 4.61 2.48
C GLY A 34 -5.59 6.01 1.93
N PHE A 35 -4.59 6.70 1.38
CA PHE A 35 -4.79 8.00 0.73
C PHE A 35 -5.72 7.92 -0.48
N MET A 36 -5.64 6.87 -1.29
CA MET A 36 -6.53 6.71 -2.45
C MET A 36 -7.99 6.52 -2.02
N TYR A 37 -8.23 5.66 -1.03
CA TYR A 37 -9.57 5.50 -0.44
C TYR A 37 -10.12 6.83 0.10
N GLN A 38 -9.35 7.54 0.91
CA GLN A 38 -9.74 8.83 1.47
C GLN A 38 -10.05 9.87 0.39
N SER A 39 -9.17 9.95 -0.63
CA SER A 39 -9.30 10.91 -1.74
C SER A 39 -10.56 10.68 -2.58
N CYS A 40 -11.16 9.50 -2.49
CA CYS A 40 -12.38 9.11 -3.20
C CYS A 40 -13.59 8.96 -2.26
N GLY A 41 -13.41 9.18 -0.95
CA GLY A 41 -14.44 8.95 0.06
C GLY A 41 -14.97 7.51 0.10
N LEU A 42 -14.08 6.54 -0.14
CA LEU A 42 -14.39 5.11 -0.14
C LEU A 42 -14.17 4.47 1.24
N GLN A 43 -14.87 3.37 1.49
CA GLN A 43 -14.59 2.50 2.62
C GLN A 43 -13.29 1.72 2.39
N TYR A 44 -12.53 1.47 3.45
CA TYR A 44 -11.36 0.59 3.37
C TYR A 44 -11.80 -0.88 3.25
N ASN A 45 -11.49 -1.49 2.11
CA ASN A 45 -11.75 -2.90 1.79
C ASN A 45 -10.48 -3.76 1.89
N THR A 46 -9.56 -3.36 2.76
CA THR A 46 -8.27 -4.00 2.97
C THR A 46 -7.81 -3.75 4.41
N PRO A 47 -7.14 -4.71 5.06
CA PRO A 47 -6.52 -4.47 6.37
C PRO A 47 -5.21 -3.67 6.27
N LEU A 48 -4.64 -3.53 5.06
CA LEU A 48 -3.37 -2.83 4.78
C LEU A 48 -3.53 -1.30 4.81
N ILE A 49 -3.92 -0.77 5.96
CA ILE A 49 -4.18 0.67 6.18
C ILE A 49 -3.38 1.14 7.37
N GLY A 50 -2.70 2.28 7.23
CA GLY A 50 -1.99 2.93 8.33
C GLY A 50 -0.72 2.19 8.78
N LEU A 51 -0.13 1.43 7.86
CA LEU A 51 1.02 0.56 8.08
C LEU A 51 1.94 0.62 6.86
N TYR A 52 3.13 0.04 7.01
CA TYR A 52 4.00 -0.27 5.88
C TYR A 52 4.69 -1.63 6.06
N PHE A 53 5.17 -2.14 4.95
CA PHE A 53 6.03 -3.31 4.85
C PHE A 53 7.36 -2.89 4.24
N TYR A 54 8.45 -3.47 4.74
CA TYR A 54 9.70 -3.44 4.00
C TYR A 54 9.57 -4.30 2.73
N ALA A 55 10.30 -3.95 1.68
CA ALA A 55 10.22 -4.60 0.37
C ALA A 55 10.24 -6.15 0.42
N PRO A 56 11.21 -6.82 1.08
CA PRO A 56 11.20 -8.29 1.21
C PRO A 56 9.93 -8.84 1.84
N GLU A 57 9.43 -8.20 2.91
CA GLU A 57 8.22 -8.64 3.63
C GLU A 57 6.98 -8.52 2.75
N TYR A 58 6.87 -7.43 1.98
CA TYR A 58 5.77 -7.23 1.05
C TYR A 58 5.80 -8.23 -0.11
N ILE A 59 6.98 -8.51 -0.67
CA ILE A 59 7.13 -9.54 -1.72
C ILE A 59 6.78 -10.92 -1.17
N LYS A 60 7.20 -11.25 0.05
CA LYS A 60 6.84 -12.51 0.72
C LYS A 60 5.34 -12.60 0.98
N LEU A 61 4.71 -11.50 1.42
CA LEU A 61 3.25 -11.39 1.56
C LEU A 61 2.56 -11.74 0.24
N LEU A 62 2.95 -11.11 -0.86
CA LEU A 62 2.31 -11.28 -2.16
C LEU A 62 2.44 -12.68 -2.77
N LYS A 63 3.52 -13.43 -2.44
CA LYS A 63 3.73 -14.81 -2.93
C LYS A 63 2.61 -15.77 -2.51
N ASP A 64 1.99 -15.53 -1.35
CA ASP A 64 0.80 -16.26 -0.89
C ASP A 64 -0.16 -15.32 -0.14
N LEU A 65 -0.63 -14.30 -0.87
CA LEU A 65 -1.36 -13.17 -0.29
C LEU A 65 -2.57 -13.59 0.56
N LYS A 66 -3.38 -14.53 0.06
CA LYS A 66 -4.62 -14.94 0.72
C LYS A 66 -4.32 -15.67 2.03
N ASN A 67 -3.42 -16.65 2.01
CA ASN A 67 -3.11 -17.40 3.22
C ASN A 67 -2.38 -16.52 4.25
N ASN A 68 -1.45 -15.68 3.80
CA ASN A 68 -0.68 -14.81 4.69
C ASN A 68 -1.58 -13.79 5.43
N ILE A 69 -2.56 -13.17 4.74
CA ILE A 69 -3.49 -12.20 5.39
C ILE A 69 -4.37 -12.86 6.45
N GLU A 70 -4.69 -14.14 6.31
CA GLU A 70 -5.53 -14.87 7.27
C GLU A 70 -4.79 -15.27 8.55
N LYS A 71 -3.44 -15.28 8.53
CA LYS A 71 -2.63 -15.58 9.71
C LYS A 71 -2.86 -14.55 10.82
N PRO A 72 -2.81 -14.97 12.11
CA PRO A 72 -2.93 -14.07 13.24
C PRO A 72 -1.74 -13.10 13.28
N ILE A 73 -1.94 -11.91 13.85
CA ILE A 73 -0.83 -10.99 14.12
C ILE A 73 -0.24 -11.33 15.50
N ILE A 74 1.06 -11.58 15.53
CA ILE A 74 1.86 -11.77 16.75
C ILE A 74 2.70 -10.50 16.94
N PHE A 75 2.47 -9.76 18.03
CA PHE A 75 3.24 -8.55 18.31
C PHE A 75 4.61 -8.88 18.88
N ILE A 76 5.61 -8.09 18.48
CA ILE A 76 6.98 -8.24 18.96
C ILE A 76 7.53 -6.88 19.43
N PRO A 77 8.41 -6.86 20.45
CA PRO A 77 9.19 -5.68 20.78
C PRO A 77 10.02 -5.21 19.58
N LYS A 78 10.22 -3.90 19.45
CA LYS A 78 10.98 -3.29 18.36
C LYS A 78 12.39 -3.83 18.23
N GLU A 79 13.03 -4.12 19.35
CA GLU A 79 14.39 -4.63 19.44
C GLU A 79 14.52 -6.03 18.81
N LYS A 80 13.41 -6.77 18.68
CA LYS A 80 13.36 -8.09 18.05
C LYS A 80 13.03 -8.04 16.55
N SER A 81 12.72 -6.86 15.99
CA SER A 81 12.46 -6.72 14.55
C SER A 81 13.73 -6.92 13.73
N LYS A 82 13.62 -7.60 12.58
CA LYS A 82 14.65 -7.65 11.53
C LYS A 82 15.15 -6.27 11.10
N TYR A 83 14.32 -5.25 11.31
CA TYR A 83 14.54 -3.88 10.88
C TYR A 83 14.65 -2.90 12.04
N ALA A 84 14.95 -3.36 13.26
CA ALA A 84 15.06 -2.50 14.44
C ALA A 84 15.90 -1.24 14.21
N HIS A 85 17.03 -1.37 13.49
CA HIS A 85 17.96 -0.30 13.14
C HIS A 85 17.40 0.73 12.13
N LEU A 86 16.31 0.42 11.41
CA LEU A 86 15.67 1.30 10.43
C LEU A 86 14.40 1.96 10.98
N ILE A 87 13.89 1.47 12.12
CA ILE A 87 12.64 1.96 12.72
C ILE A 87 12.99 3.06 13.72
N SER A 88 12.73 4.31 13.35
CA SER A 88 13.11 5.47 14.18
C SER A 88 12.12 5.82 15.29
N LYS A 89 10.88 5.31 15.23
CA LYS A 89 9.83 5.59 16.21
C LYS A 89 9.39 4.32 16.92
N ASP A 90 8.67 4.48 18.02
CA ASP A 90 8.10 3.35 18.76
C ASP A 90 6.76 2.95 18.14
N TYR A 91 6.86 2.38 16.94
CA TYR A 91 5.72 1.80 16.25
C TYR A 91 5.42 0.40 16.76
N ILE A 92 4.15 0.02 16.70
CA ILE A 92 3.73 -1.36 16.93
C ILE A 92 4.23 -2.21 15.78
N ILE A 93 4.90 -3.31 16.09
CA ILE A 93 5.43 -4.26 15.11
C ILE A 93 4.71 -5.59 15.28
N GLY A 94 4.18 -6.11 14.19
CA GLY A 94 3.52 -7.40 14.15
C GLY A 94 4.17 -8.36 13.16
N VAL A 95 4.02 -9.64 13.43
CA VAL A 95 4.43 -10.75 12.56
C VAL A 95 3.20 -11.56 12.19
N LEU A 96 3.03 -11.91 10.91
CA LEU A 96 1.91 -12.75 10.47
C LEU A 96 2.16 -14.22 10.81
N GLY A 97 1.63 -14.69 11.94
CA GLY A 97 1.72 -16.06 12.42
C GLY A 97 3.15 -16.60 12.39
N ASP A 98 3.31 -17.78 11.82
CA ASP A 98 4.57 -18.49 11.60
C ASP A 98 5.31 -18.07 10.32
N THR A 99 4.76 -17.15 9.53
CA THR A 99 5.34 -16.77 8.24
C THR A 99 6.62 -15.95 8.39
N GLY A 100 6.84 -15.34 9.57
CA GLY A 100 7.91 -14.38 9.79
C GLY A 100 7.73 -13.07 9.03
N ILE A 101 6.57 -12.80 8.39
CA ILE A 101 6.33 -11.54 7.67
C ILE A 101 6.13 -10.40 8.66
N GLU A 102 7.04 -9.43 8.69
CA GLU A 102 6.96 -8.27 9.59
C GLU A 102 6.14 -7.11 9.00
N ILE A 103 5.33 -6.48 9.86
CA ILE A 103 4.48 -5.32 9.56
C ILE A 103 4.77 -4.22 10.57
N VAL A 104 4.96 -2.99 10.09
CA VAL A 104 5.10 -1.82 10.96
C VAL A 104 3.81 -0.99 10.93
N PHE A 105 3.13 -0.87 12.07
CA PHE A 105 1.87 -0.16 12.22
C PHE A 105 2.11 1.29 12.68
N MET A 106 1.96 2.26 11.77
CA MET A 106 2.32 3.66 12.00
C MET A 106 1.21 4.51 12.65
N HIS A 107 -0.06 4.16 12.38
CA HIS A 107 -1.23 4.98 12.68
C HIS A 107 -2.18 4.31 13.67
N TYR A 108 -1.62 3.56 14.62
CA TYR A 108 -2.33 2.83 15.66
C TYR A 108 -1.72 3.18 17.01
N GLN A 109 -2.57 3.33 18.01
CA GLN A 109 -2.16 3.66 19.37
C GLN A 109 -1.92 2.41 20.21
N THR A 110 -2.64 1.32 19.95
CA THR A 110 -2.56 0.09 20.72
C THR A 110 -2.62 -1.16 19.83
N GLU A 111 -2.05 -2.26 20.32
CA GLU A 111 -2.12 -3.58 19.70
C GLU A 111 -3.58 -4.06 19.52
N GLN A 112 -4.45 -3.78 20.49
CA GLN A 112 -5.87 -4.11 20.43
C GLN A 112 -6.56 -3.37 19.28
N GLU A 113 -6.21 -2.09 19.06
CA GLU A 113 -6.73 -1.32 17.93
C GLU A 113 -6.33 -1.94 16.59
N VAL A 114 -5.07 -2.42 16.49
CA VAL A 114 -4.57 -3.15 15.30
C VAL A 114 -5.42 -4.40 15.06
N LEU A 115 -5.58 -5.27 16.06
CA LEU A 115 -6.33 -6.52 15.92
C LEU A 115 -7.79 -6.27 15.49
N ILE A 116 -8.50 -5.37 16.17
CA ILE A 116 -9.91 -5.07 15.87
C ILE A 116 -10.06 -4.54 14.45
N LYS A 117 -9.19 -3.62 14.02
CA LYS A 117 -9.27 -3.03 12.68
C LYS A 117 -8.81 -4.02 11.59
N TRP A 118 -7.78 -4.82 11.85
CA TRP A 118 -7.28 -5.84 10.93
C TRP A 118 -8.37 -6.88 10.64
N GLU A 119 -8.89 -7.53 11.69
CA GLU A 119 -9.92 -8.58 11.59
C GLU A 119 -11.21 -8.08 10.92
N ARG A 120 -11.64 -6.86 11.25
CA ARG A 120 -12.84 -6.28 10.63
C ARG A 120 -12.64 -5.95 9.15
N ARG A 121 -11.44 -5.53 8.74
CA ARG A 121 -11.17 -5.09 7.36
C ARG A 121 -10.74 -6.23 6.44
N LYS A 122 -10.07 -7.27 6.95
CA LYS A 122 -9.71 -8.45 6.14
C LYS A 122 -10.95 -9.17 5.58
N LYS A 123 -12.04 -9.19 6.35
CA LYS A 123 -13.36 -9.71 5.92
C LYS A 123 -14.01 -8.94 4.75
N ARG A 124 -13.47 -7.78 4.35
CA ARG A 124 -14.00 -6.94 3.26
C ARG A 124 -13.18 -7.03 1.98
N ILE A 125 -12.19 -7.92 1.96
CA ILE A 125 -11.36 -8.09 0.77
C ILE A 125 -12.22 -8.72 -0.33
N HIS A 126 -12.29 -8.03 -1.47
CA HIS A 126 -12.79 -8.55 -2.72
C HIS A 126 -11.61 -9.05 -3.56
N TRP A 127 -11.35 -10.36 -3.51
CA TRP A 127 -10.15 -11.00 -4.08
C TRP A 127 -10.07 -10.96 -5.61
N ASP A 128 -11.21 -10.87 -6.28
CA ASP A 128 -11.35 -10.73 -7.73
C ASP A 128 -11.32 -9.27 -8.20
N ASN A 129 -11.47 -8.33 -7.27
CA ASN A 129 -11.51 -6.88 -7.52
C ASN A 129 -10.38 -6.18 -6.76
N MET A 130 -9.13 -6.41 -7.21
CA MET A 130 -7.93 -5.90 -6.56
C MET A 130 -7.11 -4.96 -7.46
N LEU A 131 -6.47 -3.98 -6.82
CA LEU A 131 -5.31 -3.25 -7.33
C LEU A 131 -4.14 -3.48 -6.38
N VAL A 132 -3.07 -4.09 -6.88
CA VAL A 132 -1.84 -4.32 -6.11
C VAL A 132 -0.84 -3.21 -6.39
N LYS A 133 -0.35 -2.55 -5.35
CA LYS A 133 0.55 -1.40 -5.47
C LYS A 133 1.84 -1.63 -4.68
N PHE A 134 2.96 -1.37 -5.33
CA PHE A 134 4.28 -1.34 -4.72
C PHE A 134 4.94 0.04 -4.89
N SER A 135 5.95 0.33 -4.07
CA SER A 135 6.86 1.46 -4.26
C SER A 135 8.20 1.19 -3.57
N ASP A 136 9.26 1.78 -4.10
CA ASP A 136 10.61 1.75 -3.53
C ASP A 136 10.81 2.76 -2.37
N SER A 137 9.73 3.33 -1.84
CA SER A 137 9.72 4.44 -0.87
C SER A 137 10.24 4.08 0.52
N ASP A 138 10.07 2.84 0.97
CA ASP A 138 10.36 2.40 2.34
C ASP A 138 11.77 1.79 2.41
N SER A 139 12.40 1.72 3.60
CA SER A 139 13.80 1.28 3.75
C SER A 139 14.01 -0.19 3.31
N ALA A 140 15.26 -0.69 3.32
CA ALA A 140 15.59 -2.04 2.82
C ALA A 140 15.27 -2.26 1.31
N ARG A 141 15.75 -1.33 0.48
CA ARG A 141 15.47 -1.24 -0.96
C ARG A 141 16.46 -2.10 -1.74
N ASN A 142 15.94 -3.08 -2.49
CA ASN A 142 16.68 -3.85 -3.48
C ASN A 142 15.86 -3.85 -4.79
N GLU A 143 16.52 -3.56 -5.91
CA GLU A 143 15.90 -3.53 -7.23
C GLU A 143 15.36 -4.89 -7.67
N GLU A 144 15.90 -5.99 -7.15
CA GLU A 144 15.41 -7.35 -7.40
C GLU A 144 13.92 -7.46 -7.04
N TYR A 145 13.46 -6.81 -5.96
CA TYR A 145 12.05 -6.83 -5.57
C TYR A 145 11.13 -6.10 -6.54
N ILE A 146 11.65 -5.10 -7.27
CA ILE A 146 10.90 -4.42 -8.34
C ILE A 146 10.70 -5.39 -9.51
N HIS A 147 11.74 -6.12 -9.88
CA HIS A 147 11.67 -7.14 -10.92
C HIS A 147 10.80 -8.34 -10.53
N GLU A 148 10.87 -8.80 -9.27
CA GLU A 148 9.98 -9.84 -8.74
C GLU A 148 8.51 -9.39 -8.80
N PHE A 149 8.21 -8.18 -8.29
CA PHE A 149 6.87 -7.60 -8.37
C PHE A 149 6.38 -7.46 -9.82
N ASP A 150 7.27 -7.10 -10.75
CA ASP A 150 6.91 -6.98 -12.17
C ASP A 150 6.45 -8.30 -12.79
N LYS A 151 7.03 -9.42 -12.35
CA LYS A 151 6.71 -10.77 -12.82
C LYS A 151 5.47 -11.39 -12.16
N MET A 152 5.01 -10.86 -11.03
CA MET A 152 3.87 -11.42 -10.29
C MET A 152 2.56 -11.37 -11.10
N PRO A 153 1.73 -12.43 -11.08
CA PRO A 153 0.58 -12.59 -11.97
C PRO A 153 -0.69 -11.85 -11.50
N PHE A 154 -0.56 -10.62 -10.98
CA PHE A 154 -1.72 -9.80 -10.65
C PHE A 154 -2.24 -9.05 -11.88
N ALA A 155 -3.53 -9.18 -12.18
CA ALA A 155 -4.15 -8.56 -13.35
C ALA A 155 -4.04 -7.03 -13.35
N ASN A 156 -4.17 -6.40 -12.19
CA ASN A 156 -4.05 -4.95 -12.03
C ASN A 156 -3.01 -4.64 -10.97
N LYS A 157 -1.84 -4.15 -11.42
CA LYS A 157 -0.74 -3.79 -10.52
C LYS A 157 0.05 -2.60 -11.01
N VAL A 158 0.63 -1.85 -10.07
CA VAL A 158 1.45 -0.67 -10.33
C VAL A 158 2.58 -0.56 -9.32
N CYS A 159 3.77 -0.17 -9.77
CA CYS A 159 4.93 0.08 -8.94
C CYS A 159 5.44 1.51 -9.17
N PHE A 160 5.50 2.33 -8.13
CA PHE A 160 6.05 3.68 -8.23
C PHE A 160 7.51 3.71 -7.82
N THR A 161 8.37 4.31 -8.65
CA THR A 161 9.83 4.28 -8.44
C THR A 161 10.48 5.63 -8.69
N GLY A 162 11.60 5.88 -8.01
CA GLY A 162 12.46 7.04 -8.24
C GLY A 162 13.54 6.81 -9.30
N LYS A 163 13.63 5.59 -9.84
CA LYS A 163 14.54 5.20 -10.94
C LYS A 163 13.72 4.62 -12.10
N ALA A 164 14.26 4.69 -13.31
CA ALA A 164 13.61 4.10 -14.48
C ALA A 164 13.93 2.60 -14.58
N TYR A 165 12.91 1.79 -14.87
CA TYR A 165 13.03 0.36 -15.16
C TYR A 165 12.34 0.04 -16.49
N PRO A 166 12.98 0.33 -17.65
CA PRO A 166 12.32 0.28 -18.96
C PRO A 166 11.76 -1.08 -19.36
N THR A 167 12.31 -2.17 -18.80
CA THR A 167 11.87 -3.55 -19.06
C THR A 167 10.67 -3.98 -18.21
N CYS A 168 10.35 -3.24 -17.15
CA CYS A 168 9.27 -3.58 -16.22
C CYS A 168 7.95 -2.92 -16.66
N LYS A 169 6.92 -3.72 -16.91
CA LYS A 169 5.62 -3.24 -17.44
C LYS A 169 4.75 -2.53 -16.41
N SER A 170 4.90 -2.87 -15.13
CA SER A 170 4.11 -2.31 -14.04
C SER A 170 4.75 -1.08 -13.40
N VAL A 171 5.97 -0.70 -13.79
CA VAL A 171 6.71 0.39 -13.18
C VAL A 171 6.32 1.75 -13.79
N ILE A 172 6.08 2.71 -12.91
CA ILE A 172 5.92 4.13 -13.22
C ILE A 172 7.08 4.87 -12.55
N TYR A 173 8.00 5.37 -13.38
CA TYR A 173 9.07 6.25 -12.95
C TYR A 173 8.54 7.66 -12.68
N MET A 174 8.84 8.19 -11.50
CA MET A 174 8.39 9.49 -11.04
C MET A 174 9.58 10.46 -10.99
N LYS A 175 9.70 11.32 -12.00
CA LYS A 175 10.87 12.21 -12.19
C LYS A 175 11.12 13.17 -11.03
N GLU A 176 10.11 13.53 -10.23
CA GLU A 176 10.27 14.33 -9.02
C GLU A 176 11.22 13.66 -8.01
N PHE A 177 11.37 12.34 -8.09
CA PHE A 177 12.17 11.54 -7.17
C PHE A 177 13.51 11.06 -7.72
N LYS A 178 13.92 11.60 -8.90
CA LYS A 178 15.18 11.21 -9.55
C LYS A 178 16.39 11.39 -8.64
N SER A 179 16.47 12.51 -7.92
CA SER A 179 17.63 12.84 -7.08
C SER A 179 17.69 11.99 -5.82
N GLN A 180 16.55 11.62 -5.23
CA GLN A 180 16.53 10.68 -4.10
C GLN A 180 16.79 9.24 -4.55
N GLY A 181 16.38 8.89 -5.78
CA GLY A 181 16.48 7.55 -6.32
C GLY A 181 15.40 6.59 -5.79
N TYR A 182 14.40 7.10 -5.08
CA TYR A 182 13.23 6.36 -4.58
C TYR A 182 12.02 7.28 -4.39
N ALA A 183 10.81 6.76 -4.61
CA ALA A 183 9.57 7.50 -4.69
C ALA A 183 8.96 7.81 -3.31
N TYR A 184 9.66 8.59 -2.49
CA TYR A 184 9.16 8.99 -1.17
C TYR A 184 7.95 9.93 -1.26
N TYR A 185 6.86 9.64 -0.54
CA TYR A 185 5.60 10.40 -0.63
C TYR A 185 4.96 10.40 -2.03
N GLU A 186 5.10 9.29 -2.75
CA GLU A 186 4.51 9.05 -4.06
C GLU A 186 2.99 9.30 -4.10
N TRP A 187 2.28 9.13 -2.99
CA TRP A 187 0.84 9.42 -2.90
C TRP A 187 0.49 10.86 -3.29
N ALA A 188 1.36 11.84 -3.01
CA ALA A 188 1.13 13.24 -3.33
C ALA A 188 1.30 13.54 -4.84
N TYR A 189 2.09 12.73 -5.55
CA TYR A 189 2.47 12.96 -6.95
C TYR A 189 1.85 11.94 -7.90
N SER A 190 1.36 10.81 -7.39
CA SER A 190 0.89 9.66 -8.19
C SER A 190 -0.17 10.05 -9.23
N TYR A 191 -1.06 10.99 -8.93
CA TYR A 191 -2.08 11.46 -9.90
C TYR A 191 -1.51 12.16 -11.15
N LYS A 192 -0.25 12.61 -11.15
CA LYS A 192 0.43 13.12 -12.35
C LYS A 192 0.71 12.03 -13.38
N TYR A 193 0.87 10.79 -12.91
CA TYR A 193 1.27 9.64 -13.74
C TYR A 193 0.20 8.55 -13.83
N TYR A 194 -0.62 8.44 -12.78
CA TYR A 194 -1.56 7.36 -12.57
C TYR A 194 -2.89 7.93 -12.07
N ASN A 195 -3.85 8.12 -12.99
CA ASN A 195 -5.20 8.51 -12.62
C ASN A 195 -5.94 7.34 -11.97
N PHE A 196 -5.84 7.23 -10.65
CA PHE A 196 -6.42 6.15 -9.85
C PHE A 196 -7.90 5.87 -10.20
N VAL A 197 -8.74 6.91 -10.24
CA VAL A 197 -10.17 6.77 -10.58
C VAL A 197 -10.37 6.15 -11.96
N LYS A 198 -9.62 6.62 -12.98
CA LYS A 198 -9.71 6.07 -14.34
C LYS A 198 -9.28 4.60 -14.38
N GLN A 199 -8.22 4.24 -13.68
CA GLN A 199 -7.68 2.88 -13.72
C GLN A 199 -8.56 1.89 -12.95
N VAL A 200 -9.01 2.26 -11.76
CA VAL A 200 -9.91 1.43 -10.95
C VAL A 200 -11.28 1.23 -11.62
N ASN A 201 -11.76 2.19 -12.41
CA ASN A 201 -12.98 2.04 -13.20
C ASN A 201 -12.85 1.07 -14.39
N LYS A 202 -11.64 0.71 -14.82
CA LYS A 202 -11.42 -0.29 -15.88
C LYS A 202 -11.38 -1.72 -15.36
N ILE A 203 -11.21 -1.90 -14.06
CA ILE A 203 -11.17 -3.22 -13.43
C ILE A 203 -12.57 -3.82 -13.58
N PRO A 204 -12.72 -4.96 -14.29
CA PRO A 204 -14.01 -5.60 -14.44
C PRO A 204 -14.57 -5.96 -13.07
N LYS A 205 -15.86 -5.67 -12.86
CA LYS A 205 -16.60 -6.32 -11.77
C LYS A 205 -16.89 -7.74 -12.25
N ARG A 206 -16.21 -8.73 -11.69
CA ARG A 206 -16.58 -10.13 -11.88
C ARG A 206 -17.70 -10.48 -10.91
#